data_AF-A0A1H4E8I3-F1
#
_entry.id   AF-A0A1H4E8I3-F1
#
_cell.length_a   1.000
_cell.length_b   1.000
_cell.length_c   1.000
_cell.angle_alpha   90.00
_cell.angle_beta   90.00
_cell.angle_gamma   90.00
#
_symmetry.space_group_name_H-M   'P 1'
#
loop_
_entity.id
_entity.type
_entity.pdbx_description
1 polymer ?
#
loop_
_entity_poly.entity_id
_entity_poly.type
_entity_poly.pdbx_seq_one_letter_code
_entity_poly.pdbx_strand_id
1 'polypeptide(L)'
;MIVSDNGTEFTSNAMLTWAEKNAVEWRHIAPGKPTQNAFIESFNGRLRDECVNEHIFDGLAHARRVLAAWRPDNNAVRPHTSLGGLTPIEYANQAREAQNKNIANL
;
A
#
# COMPACT_ATOMS: atom_id res chain seq x y z
N MET A 1 12.52 3.51 0.55
CA MET A 1 11.92 4.85 0.70
C MET A 1 10.42 4.71 0.88
N ILE A 2 9.83 5.39 1.87
CA ILE A 2 8.38 5.52 2.09
C ILE A 2 7.98 6.97 1.77
N VAL A 3 6.79 7.14 1.18
CA VAL A 3 6.19 8.46 0.91
C VAL A 3 4.87 8.56 1.67
N SER A 4 4.63 9.68 2.34
CA SER A 4 3.37 9.99 3.01
C SER A 4 2.88 11.40 2.69
N ASP A 5 1.63 11.69 3.01
CA ASP A 5 1.16 13.06 3.05
C ASP A 5 1.74 13.83 4.25
N ASN A 6 1.21 15.03 4.48
CA ASN A 6 1.60 15.91 5.58
C ASN A 6 0.66 15.77 6.80
N GLY A 7 -0.04 14.64 6.94
CA GLY A 7 -0.87 14.34 8.10
C GLY A 7 -0.08 14.41 9.41
N THR A 8 -0.74 14.79 10.50
CA THR A 8 -0.09 14.99 11.81
C THR A 8 0.42 13.67 12.39
N GLU A 9 -0.19 12.55 12.01
CA GLU A 9 0.26 11.19 12.33
C GLU A 9 1.65 10.89 11.73
N PHE A 10 1.92 11.38 10.51
CA PHE A 10 3.16 11.11 9.77
C PHE A 10 4.25 12.14 10.01
N THR A 11 3.89 13.34 10.47
CA THR A 11 4.85 14.41 10.85
C THR A 11 5.21 14.38 12.34
N SER A 12 4.71 13.39 13.08
CA SER A 12 4.99 13.24 14.51
C SER A 12 6.44 12.82 14.80
N ASN A 13 6.99 13.27 15.93
CA ASN A 13 8.33 12.87 16.39
C ASN A 13 8.47 11.34 16.54
N ALA A 14 7.38 10.65 16.89
CA ALA A 14 7.37 9.19 17.01
C ALA A 14 7.64 8.52 15.66
N MET A 15 7.04 9.02 14.57
CA MET A 15 7.24 8.50 13.22
C MET A 15 8.66 8.78 12.72
N LEU A 16 9.15 10.01 12.90
CA LEU A 16 10.52 10.38 12.50
C LEU A 16 11.58 9.55 13.25
N THR A 17 11.41 9.39 14.57
CA THR A 17 12.29 8.54 15.39
C THR A 17 12.27 7.09 14.93
N TRP A 18 11.11 6.56 14.56
CA TRP A 18 11.00 5.20 14.04
C TRP A 18 11.71 5.05 12.69
N ALA A 19 11.52 6.00 11.78
CA ALA A 19 12.15 5.96 10.45
C ALA A 19 13.69 5.99 10.56
N GLU A 20 14.24 6.87 11.40
CA GLU A 20 15.68 6.94 11.67
C GLU A 20 16.22 5.63 12.25
N LYS A 21 15.58 5.09 13.29
CA LYS A 21 15.99 3.84 13.94
C LYS A 21 15.99 2.64 13.00
N ASN A 22 15.12 2.63 12.00
CA ASN A 22 15.00 1.54 11.04
C ASN A 22 15.74 1.83 9.72
N ALA A 23 16.51 2.92 9.64
CA ALA A 23 17.19 3.37 8.43
C ALA A 23 16.25 3.45 7.20
N VAL A 24 14.99 3.83 7.43
CA VAL A 24 13.99 3.99 6.37
C VAL A 24 14.00 5.43 5.91
N GLU A 25 14.39 5.64 4.65
CA GLU A 25 14.23 6.94 4.01
C GLU A 25 12.73 7.28 3.92
N TRP A 26 12.35 8.43 4.50
CA TRP A 26 10.97 8.94 4.51
C TRP A 26 10.87 10.27 3.76
N ARG A 27 9.84 10.44 2.93
CA ARG A 27 9.57 11.69 2.21
C ARG A 27 8.11 12.09 2.32
N HIS A 28 7.86 13.38 2.55
CA HIS A 28 6.51 13.93 2.47
C HIS A 28 6.21 14.39 1.04
N ILE A 29 4.93 14.33 0.64
CA ILE A 29 4.48 14.96 -0.60
C ILE A 29 4.72 16.47 -0.54
N ALA A 30 4.99 17.06 -1.70
CA ALA A 30 5.12 18.49 -1.83
C ALA A 30 3.77 19.20 -1.57
N PRO A 31 3.78 20.37 -0.92
CA PRO A 31 2.58 21.17 -0.72
C PRO A 31 1.84 21.42 -2.04
N GLY A 32 0.52 21.16 -2.06
CA GLY A 32 -0.30 21.34 -3.25
C GLY A 32 -0.06 20.32 -4.37
N LYS A 33 0.59 19.18 -4.10
CA LYS A 33 0.81 18.09 -5.07
C LYS A 33 0.10 16.79 -4.68
N PRO A 34 -1.25 16.75 -4.66
CA PRO A 34 -2.02 15.57 -4.25
C PRO A 34 -1.77 14.35 -5.13
N THR A 35 -1.35 14.55 -6.39
CA THR A 35 -1.04 13.44 -7.31
C THR A 35 0.14 12.59 -6.85
N GLN A 36 1.02 13.10 -5.99
CA GLN A 36 2.10 12.32 -5.39
C GLN A 36 1.59 11.26 -4.40
N ASN A 37 0.34 11.39 -3.91
CA ASN A 37 -0.33 10.40 -3.07
C ASN A 37 -1.34 9.52 -3.84
N ALA A 38 -1.47 9.71 -5.16
CA ALA A 38 -2.59 9.14 -5.93
C ALA A 38 -2.70 7.62 -5.84
N PHE A 39 -1.57 6.91 -5.74
CA PHE A 39 -1.57 5.45 -5.66
C PHE A 39 -2.20 4.93 -4.37
N ILE A 40 -1.83 5.48 -3.21
CA ILE A 40 -2.39 5.03 -1.93
C ILE A 40 -3.84 5.49 -1.78
N GLU A 41 -4.20 6.67 -2.31
CA GLU A 41 -5.59 7.13 -2.34
C GLU A 41 -6.48 6.19 -3.18
N SER A 42 -6.00 5.79 -4.37
CA SER A 42 -6.72 4.84 -5.23
C SER A 42 -6.89 3.49 -4.53
N PHE A 43 -5.84 2.99 -3.87
CA PHE A 43 -5.92 1.75 -3.08
C PHE A 43 -6.92 1.87 -1.92
N ASN A 44 -6.85 2.95 -1.14
CA ASN A 44 -7.74 3.17 0.01
C ASN A 44 -9.20 3.32 -0.42
N GLY A 45 -9.46 3.98 -1.56
CA GLY A 45 -10.79 4.06 -2.15
C GLY A 45 -11.34 2.68 -2.49
N ARG A 46 -10.55 1.86 -3.20
CA ARG A 46 -10.94 0.48 -3.56
C ARG A 46 -11.14 -0.42 -2.33
N LEU A 47 -10.26 -0.35 -1.33
CA LEU A 47 -10.44 -1.07 -0.06
C LEU A 47 -11.75 -0.64 0.62
N ARG A 48 -12.05 0.66 0.60
CA ARG A 48 -13.28 1.18 1.19
C ARG A 48 -14.50 0.63 0.46
N ASP A 49 -14.52 0.75 -0.86
CA ASP A 49 -15.66 0.38 -1.68
C ASP A 49 -15.90 -1.14 -1.73
N GLU A 50 -14.83 -1.93 -1.83
CA GLU A 50 -14.93 -3.39 -2.01
C GLU A 50 -14.91 -4.18 -0.69
N CYS A 51 -14.54 -3.55 0.43
CA CYS A 51 -14.45 -4.24 1.72
C CYS A 51 -15.16 -3.49 2.84
N VAL A 52 -14.79 -2.23 3.11
CA VAL A 52 -15.22 -1.56 4.35
C VAL A 52 -16.70 -1.19 4.29
N ASN A 53 -17.17 -0.65 3.18
CA ASN A 53 -18.54 -0.19 3.00
C ASN A 53 -19.54 -1.35 2.86
N GLU A 54 -19.07 -2.54 2.48
CA GLU A 54 -19.89 -3.75 2.33
C GLU A 54 -20.26 -4.40 3.69
N HIS A 55 -19.71 -3.89 4.80
CA HIS A 55 -19.86 -4.51 6.12
C HIS A 55 -20.34 -3.52 7.18
N ILE A 56 -21.30 -3.95 7.99
CA ILE A 56 -21.58 -3.34 9.30
C ILE A 56 -20.69 -4.06 10.32
N PHE A 57 -19.88 -3.31 11.07
CA PHE A 57 -18.95 -3.89 12.03
C PHE A 57 -19.52 -3.91 13.44
N ASP A 58 -19.52 -5.08 14.07
CA ASP A 58 -19.90 -5.26 15.48
C ASP A 58 -18.81 -4.77 16.46
N GLY A 59 -17.63 -4.42 15.93
CA GLY A 59 -16.51 -3.91 16.70
C GLY A 59 -15.15 -4.15 16.03
N LEU A 60 -14.08 -3.67 16.66
CA LEU A 60 -12.72 -3.73 16.11
C LEU A 60 -12.25 -5.16 15.82
N ALA A 61 -12.64 -6.14 16.65
CA ALA A 61 -12.28 -7.53 16.42
C ALA A 61 -12.91 -8.08 15.13
N HIS A 62 -14.17 -7.71 14.84
CA HIS A 62 -14.83 -8.08 13.60
C HIS A 62 -14.16 -7.38 12.41
N ALA A 63 -13.94 -6.06 12.48
CA ALA A 63 -13.25 -5.31 11.42
C ALA A 63 -11.87 -5.89 11.08
N ARG A 64 -11.08 -6.27 12.10
CA ARG A 64 -9.77 -6.91 11.90
C ARG A 64 -9.88 -8.24 11.16
N ARG A 65 -10.87 -9.07 11.45
CA ARG A 65 -11.09 -10.35 10.75
C ARG A 65 -11.47 -10.13 9.29
N VAL A 66 -12.40 -9.21 9.03
CA VAL A 66 -12.84 -8.88 7.67
C VAL A 66 -11.65 -8.37 6.83
N LEU A 67 -10.90 -7.40 7.33
CA LEU A 67 -9.72 -6.87 6.64
C LEU A 67 -8.62 -7.94 6.45
N ALA A 68 -8.42 -8.83 7.42
CA ALA A 68 -7.45 -9.91 7.32
C ALA A 68 -7.84 -10.96 6.26
N ALA A 69 -9.13 -11.20 6.05
CA ALA A 69 -9.65 -12.07 5.01
C ALA A 69 -9.61 -11.41 3.63
N TRP A 70 -9.87 -10.10 3.54
CA TRP A 70 -9.84 -9.35 2.27
C TRP A 70 -8.44 -9.23 1.67
N ARG A 71 -7.41 -9.00 2.51
CA ARG A 71 -6.02 -8.81 2.04
C ARG A 71 -5.49 -9.94 1.16
N PRO A 72 -5.56 -11.23 1.52
CA PRO A 72 -5.09 -12.31 0.65
C PRO A 72 -5.92 -12.44 -0.64
N ASP A 73 -7.24 -12.19 -0.60
CA ASP A 73 -8.07 -12.17 -1.82
C ASP A 73 -7.58 -11.10 -2.80
N ASN A 74 -7.43 -9.85 -2.32
CA ASN A 74 -6.97 -8.75 -3.13
C ASN A 74 -5.55 -8.94 -3.69
N ASN A 75 -4.65 -9.55 -2.90
CA ASN A 75 -3.23 -9.68 -3.26
C ASN A 75 -2.91 -10.91 -4.11
N ALA A 76 -3.66 -12.01 -3.95
CA ALA A 76 -3.30 -13.31 -4.51
C ALA A 76 -4.35 -13.93 -5.45
N VAL A 77 -5.60 -13.47 -5.39
CA VAL A 77 -6.71 -14.10 -6.14
C VAL A 77 -7.26 -13.15 -7.19
N ARG A 78 -7.45 -11.87 -6.84
CA ARG A 78 -8.10 -10.90 -7.72
C ARG A 78 -7.13 -10.32 -8.76
N PRO A 79 -7.39 -10.46 -10.06
CA PRO A 79 -6.62 -9.77 -11.10
C PRO A 79 -6.98 -8.28 -11.17
N HIS A 80 -6.01 -7.43 -11.48
CA HIS A 80 -6.18 -5.98 -11.57
C HIS A 80 -5.87 -5.49 -12.99
N THR A 81 -6.79 -4.76 -13.59
CA THR A 81 -6.63 -4.22 -14.97
C THR A 81 -5.46 -3.24 -15.07
N SER A 82 -5.20 -2.45 -14.03
CA SER A 82 -4.03 -1.56 -13.93
C SER A 82 -2.70 -2.32 -13.91
N LEU A 83 -2.71 -3.62 -13.59
CA LEU A 83 -1.55 -4.51 -13.61
C LEU A 83 -1.57 -5.47 -14.81
N GLY A 84 -2.31 -5.14 -15.88
CA GLY A 84 -2.39 -5.99 -17.07
C GLY A 84 -3.15 -7.30 -16.85
N GLY A 85 -4.04 -7.35 -15.86
CA GLY A 85 -4.80 -8.56 -15.51
C GLY A 85 -4.07 -9.49 -14.54
N LEU A 86 -2.93 -9.08 -13.99
CA LEU A 86 -2.20 -9.83 -12.97
C LEU A 86 -2.75 -9.53 -11.57
N THR A 87 -2.57 -10.47 -10.66
CA THR A 87 -2.67 -10.21 -9.21
C THR A 87 -1.47 -9.39 -8.74
N PRO A 88 -1.57 -8.66 -7.61
CA PRO A 88 -0.45 -7.90 -7.06
C PRO A 88 0.78 -8.77 -6.76
N ILE A 89 0.59 -10.00 -6.30
CA ILE A 89 1.69 -10.95 -6.07
C ILE A 89 2.37 -11.35 -7.39
N GLU A 90 1.61 -11.68 -8.42
CA GLU A 90 2.18 -12.02 -9.73
C GLU A 90 2.96 -10.85 -10.33
N TYR A 91 2.38 -9.64 -10.28
CA TYR A 91 3.05 -8.43 -10.74
C TYR A 91 4.36 -8.17 -9.98
N ALA A 92 4.35 -8.29 -8.64
CA ALA A 92 5.54 -8.12 -7.82
C ALA A 92 6.62 -9.18 -8.12
N ASN A 93 6.22 -10.43 -8.35
CA ASN A 93 7.13 -11.51 -8.73
C ASN A 93 7.80 -11.23 -10.09
N GLN A 94 7.02 -10.82 -11.10
CA GLN A 94 7.56 -10.46 -12.42
C GLN A 94 8.54 -9.28 -12.33
N ALA A 95 8.19 -8.24 -11.57
CA ALA A 95 9.08 -7.08 -11.37
C ALA A 95 10.40 -7.49 -10.70
N ARG A 96 10.36 -8.36 -9.69
CA ARG A 96 11.55 -8.89 -9.02
C ARG A 96 12.42 -9.73 -9.96
N GLU A 97 11.82 -10.59 -10.77
CA GLU A 97 12.56 -11.39 -11.76
C GLU A 97 13.24 -10.52 -12.81
N ALA A 98 12.56 -9.50 -13.32
CA ALA A 98 13.14 -8.54 -14.25
C ALA A 98 14.32 -7.78 -13.63
N GLN A 99 14.20 -7.34 -12.38
CA GLN A 99 15.28 -6.69 -11.65
C GLN A 99 16.49 -7.62 -11.46
N ASN A 100 16.26 -8.88 -11.09
CA ASN A 100 17.33 -9.86 -10.91
C ASN A 100 18.08 -10.15 -12.22
N LYS A 101 17.37 -10.23 -13.35
CA LYS A 101 18.00 -10.38 -14.67
C LYS A 101 18.87 -9.19 -15.03
N ASN A 102 18.43 -7.97 -14.70
CA ASN A 102 19.22 -6.77 -14.95
C ASN A 102 20.52 -6.74 -14.12
N ILE A 103 20.49 -7.24 -12.88
CA ILE A 103 21.69 -7.35 -12.03
C ILE A 103 22.62 -8.46 -12.55
N ALA A 104 22.08 -9.58 -13.01
CA ALA A 104 22.87 -10.70 -13.52
C ALA A 104 23.53 -10.42 -14.90
N ASN A 105 23.07 -9.40 -15.61
CA ASN A 105 23.62 -8.95 -16.90
C ASN A 105 24.65 -7.80 -16.75
N LEU A 106 25.03 -7.44 -15.52
CA LEU A 106 26.12 -6.53 -15.16
C LEU A 106 27.29 -7.33 -14.57
#